data_AF-A0A2R6HWC0-F1
#
_entry.id   AF-A0A2R6HWC0-F1
#
_cell.length_a   1.000
_cell.length_b   1.000
_cell.length_c   1.000
_cell.angle_alpha   90.00
_cell.angle_beta   90.00
_cell.angle_gamma   90.00
#
_symmetry.space_group_name_H-M   'P 1'
#
loop_
_entity.id
_entity.type
_entity.pdbx_description
1 polymer ?
#
loop_
_entity_poly.entity_id
_entity_poly.type
_entity_poly.pdbx_seq_one_letter_code
_entity_poly.pdbx_strand_id
1 'polypeptide(L)'
;MTFEYDRTDDRLTLRRPGTRWLSNAAVPVGRAGEGAARPGGTVTADAAYNLTVPEGFGRTDLAAYVAERLGGPVSAPVLLTGVSQRHARGARCRSVTAVVTAGLSNPATLPMPGTEPEPPDPEPP
;
A
#
# COMPACT_ATOMS: atom_id res chain seq x y z
N MET A 1 20.45 8.61 -3.77
CA MET A 1 19.24 9.24 -4.32
C MET A 1 18.13 9.04 -3.31
N THR A 2 17.46 10.12 -2.93
CA THR A 2 16.51 10.17 -1.81
C THR A 2 15.17 10.66 -2.35
N PHE A 3 14.07 10.05 -1.92
CA PHE A 3 12.71 10.51 -2.20
C PHE A 3 12.30 11.52 -1.13
N GLU A 4 11.58 12.55 -1.54
CA GLU A 4 10.79 13.34 -0.60
C GLU A 4 9.50 12.57 -0.28
N TYR A 5 9.01 12.69 0.95
CA TYR A 5 7.77 12.04 1.33
C TYR A 5 6.91 12.90 2.26
N ASP A 6 5.60 12.73 2.14
CA ASP A 6 4.60 13.24 3.07
C ASP A 6 3.76 12.06 3.57
N ARG A 7 3.48 11.99 4.87
CA ARG A 7 2.77 10.87 5.48
C ARG A 7 1.72 11.35 6.48
N THR A 8 0.47 11.00 6.21
CA THR A 8 -0.63 10.99 7.17
C THR A 8 -0.89 9.55 7.64
N ASP A 9 -1.91 9.31 8.45
CA ASP A 9 -2.28 7.94 8.85
C ASP A 9 -2.85 7.10 7.70
N ASP A 10 -3.42 7.77 6.70
CA ASP A 10 -4.19 7.18 5.61
C ASP A 10 -3.58 7.39 4.22
N ARG A 11 -2.53 8.22 4.10
CA ARG A 11 -1.84 8.49 2.84
C ARG A 11 -0.33 8.61 3.04
N LEU A 12 0.41 7.91 2.20
CA LEU A 12 1.81 8.18 1.95
C LEU A 12 1.96 8.71 0.52
N THR A 13 2.67 9.82 0.38
CA THR A 13 3.07 10.35 -0.93
C THR A 13 4.59 10.31 -1.03
N LEU A 14 5.11 9.71 -2.09
CA LEU A 14 6.53 9.73 -2.44
C LEU A 14 6.70 10.65 -3.65
N ARG A 15 7.70 11.53 -3.63
CA ARG A 15 7.96 12.48 -4.71
C ARG A 15 9.40 12.40 -5.16
N ARG A 16 9.57 12.31 -6.48
CA ARG A 16 10.83 12.52 -7.19
C ARG A 16 10.55 12.61 -8.69
N PRO A 17 10.90 13.72 -9.34
CA PRO A 17 10.66 13.91 -10.77
C PRO A 17 11.25 12.80 -11.65
N GLY A 18 10.50 12.42 -12.69
CA GLY A 18 10.94 11.44 -13.70
C GLY A 18 11.19 10.04 -13.15
N THR A 19 10.58 9.68 -12.01
CA THR A 19 10.79 8.35 -11.41
C THR A 19 10.05 7.29 -12.22
N ARG A 20 10.75 6.23 -12.58
CA ARG A 20 10.14 4.99 -13.07
C ARG A 20 9.68 4.15 -11.88
N TRP A 21 8.39 4.05 -11.70
CA TRP A 21 7.74 3.24 -10.69
C TRP A 21 7.44 1.84 -11.21
N LEU A 22 7.52 0.85 -10.35
CA LEU A 22 7.04 -0.51 -10.58
C LEU A 22 5.94 -0.80 -9.55
N SER A 23 4.78 -1.24 -10.01
CA SER A 23 3.70 -1.71 -9.15
C SER A 23 3.06 -2.94 -9.75
N ASN A 24 2.60 -3.87 -8.92
CA ASN A 24 1.83 -5.04 -9.34
C ASN A 24 0.31 -4.83 -9.23
N ALA A 25 -0.14 -3.79 -8.52
CA ALA A 25 -1.53 -3.60 -8.12
C ALA A 25 -1.95 -2.11 -8.08
N ALA A 26 -1.25 -1.25 -8.82
CA ALA A 26 -1.64 0.15 -8.92
C ALA A 26 -3.03 0.28 -9.54
N VAL A 27 -3.84 1.18 -8.98
CA VAL A 27 -5.12 1.57 -9.57
C VAL A 27 -4.86 2.10 -10.98
N PRO A 28 -5.61 1.61 -11.98
CA PRO A 28 -5.52 2.15 -13.33
C PRO A 28 -5.88 3.63 -13.34
N VAL A 29 -4.96 4.44 -13.83
CA VAL A 29 -5.10 5.90 -13.91
C VAL A 29 -4.76 6.40 -15.31
N GLY A 30 -5.52 7.38 -15.81
CA GLY A 30 -5.44 7.91 -17.18
C GLY A 30 -6.69 7.59 -18.03
N ARG A 31 -6.91 8.34 -19.13
CA ARG A 31 -7.92 7.99 -20.15
C ARG A 31 -7.47 6.69 -20.85
N ALA A 32 -8.42 5.82 -21.20
CA ALA A 32 -8.14 4.63 -22.00
C ALA A 32 -7.39 5.03 -23.29
N GLY A 33 -6.12 4.63 -23.38
CA GLY A 33 -5.16 5.04 -24.42
C GLY A 33 -3.73 4.68 -24.02
N GLU A 34 -2.79 4.78 -24.95
CA GLU A 34 -1.36 4.49 -24.76
C GLU A 34 -0.79 5.36 -23.61
N GLY A 35 -0.56 4.75 -22.45
CA GLY A 35 -0.11 5.43 -21.22
C GLY A 35 -1.01 5.25 -20.00
N ALA A 36 -2.19 4.64 -20.14
CA ALA A 36 -3.00 4.25 -18.98
C ALA A 36 -2.28 3.13 -18.19
N ALA A 37 -2.07 3.33 -16.89
CA ALA A 37 -1.47 2.30 -16.04
C ALA A 37 -2.40 1.07 -16.00
N ARG A 38 -1.94 -0.07 -16.50
CA ARG A 38 -2.63 -1.36 -16.33
C ARG A 38 -2.42 -1.83 -14.87
N PRO A 39 -3.29 -2.68 -14.28
CA PRO A 39 -2.96 -3.35 -13.04
C PRO A 39 -1.66 -4.13 -13.26
N GLY A 40 -0.58 -3.70 -12.62
CA GLY A 40 0.75 -4.23 -12.87
C GLY A 40 1.54 -3.50 -13.96
N GLY A 41 2.84 -3.33 -13.74
CA GLY A 41 3.79 -2.81 -14.73
C GLY A 41 4.60 -1.61 -14.24
N THR A 42 5.27 -0.94 -15.19
CA THR A 42 6.06 0.25 -14.91
C THR A 42 5.44 1.51 -15.48
N VAL A 43 5.46 2.59 -14.70
CA VAL A 43 4.99 3.92 -15.12
C VAL A 43 6.01 4.98 -14.72
N THR A 44 6.23 5.98 -15.57
CA THR A 44 7.07 7.14 -15.22
C THR A 44 6.17 8.26 -14.72
N ALA A 45 6.42 8.73 -13.49
CA ALA A 45 5.67 9.82 -12.88
C ALA A 45 6.51 10.51 -11.80
N ASP A 46 6.16 11.76 -11.48
CA ASP A 46 6.89 12.55 -10.47
C ASP A 46 6.53 12.18 -9.03
N ALA A 47 5.47 11.39 -8.85
CA ALA A 47 5.01 10.93 -7.55
C ALA A 47 4.42 9.52 -7.60
N ALA A 48 4.28 8.91 -6.42
CA ALA A 48 3.49 7.71 -6.18
C ALA A 48 2.76 7.82 -4.84
N TYR A 49 1.61 7.15 -4.74
CA TYR A 49 0.75 7.21 -3.57
C TYR A 49 0.46 5.81 -3.02
N ASN A 50 0.40 5.69 -1.70
CA ASN A 50 -0.14 4.51 -1.02
C ASN A 50 -1.25 4.99 -0.09
N LEU A 51 -2.48 4.54 -0.34
CA LEU A 51 -3.68 4.98 0.37
C LEU A 51 -4.24 3.83 1.20
N THR A 52 -4.46 4.11 2.47
CA THR A 52 -5.23 3.22 3.34
C THR A 52 -6.70 3.29 2.96
N VAL A 53 -7.31 2.14 2.71
CA VAL A 53 -8.76 2.01 2.53
C VAL A 53 -9.42 1.69 3.88
N PRO A 54 -10.68 2.09 4.10
CA PRO A 54 -11.41 1.73 5.31
C PRO A 54 -11.61 0.21 5.41
N GLU A 55 -11.92 -0.26 6.62
CA GLU A 55 -12.34 -1.65 6.83
C GLU A 55 -13.62 -1.96 6.03
N GLY A 56 -13.73 -3.18 5.50
CA GLY A 56 -14.86 -3.57 4.65
C GLY A 56 -14.90 -2.92 3.27
N PHE A 57 -13.78 -2.35 2.79
CA PHE A 57 -13.72 -1.69 1.48
C PHE A 57 -14.09 -2.63 0.33
N GLY A 58 -15.16 -2.28 -0.40
CA GLY A 58 -15.70 -3.05 -1.52
C GLY A 58 -16.00 -2.23 -2.78
N ARG A 59 -15.47 -1.00 -2.90
CA ARG A 59 -15.67 -0.18 -4.11
C ARG A 59 -14.95 -0.79 -5.31
N THR A 60 -15.58 -0.67 -6.48
CA THR A 60 -15.06 -1.18 -7.76
C THR A 60 -14.63 -0.06 -8.71
N ASP A 61 -15.12 1.15 -8.51
CA ASP A 61 -14.81 2.37 -9.26
C ASP A 61 -13.54 3.05 -8.73
N LEU A 62 -12.45 2.28 -8.68
CA LEU A 62 -11.21 2.65 -7.98
C LEU A 62 -10.61 3.98 -8.44
N ALA A 63 -10.70 4.34 -9.73
CA ALA A 63 -10.19 5.60 -10.24
C ALA A 63 -10.95 6.81 -9.68
N ALA A 64 -12.28 6.69 -9.52
CA ALA A 64 -13.11 7.73 -8.91
C ALA A 64 -12.80 7.86 -7.42
N TYR A 65 -12.72 6.73 -6.70
CA TYR A 65 -12.31 6.70 -5.29
C TYR A 65 -10.95 7.37 -5.06
N VAL A 66 -9.96 7.07 -5.90
CA VAL A 66 -8.62 7.69 -5.81
C VAL A 66 -8.70 9.19 -6.08
N ALA A 67 -9.45 9.61 -7.08
CA ALA A 67 -9.60 11.04 -7.40
C ALA A 67 -10.27 11.81 -6.26
N GLU A 68 -11.32 11.27 -5.65
CA GLU A 68 -11.96 11.84 -4.45
C GLU A 68 -10.94 12.01 -3.32
N ARG A 69 -10.14 10.97 -3.05
CA ARG A 69 -9.17 10.93 -1.93
C ARG A 69 -7.98 11.86 -2.13
N LEU A 70 -7.61 12.14 -3.38
CA LEU A 70 -6.47 12.99 -3.72
C LEU A 70 -6.89 14.40 -4.17
N GLY A 71 -8.20 14.70 -4.20
CA GLY A 71 -8.73 15.99 -4.58
C GLY A 71 -8.74 16.26 -6.08
N GLY A 72 -8.63 15.22 -6.91
CA GLY A 72 -8.70 15.33 -8.37
C GLY A 72 -8.11 14.13 -9.10
N PRO A 73 -8.27 14.07 -10.44
CA PRO A 73 -7.67 13.03 -11.27
C PRO A 73 -6.15 13.01 -11.11
N VAL A 74 -5.58 11.81 -11.08
CA VAL A 74 -4.13 11.58 -10.93
C VAL A 74 -3.66 10.71 -12.09
N SER A 75 -2.41 10.92 -12.53
CA SER A 75 -1.72 10.07 -13.52
C SER A 75 -0.57 9.27 -12.93
N ALA A 76 -0.30 9.44 -11.63
CA ALA A 76 0.73 8.75 -10.88
C ALA A 76 0.19 7.43 -10.29
N PRO A 77 1.04 6.41 -10.09
CA PRO A 77 0.62 5.14 -9.54
C PRO A 77 0.09 5.30 -8.11
N VAL A 78 -1.06 4.67 -7.85
CA VAL A 78 -1.71 4.68 -6.53
C VAL A 78 -1.93 3.24 -6.10
N LEU A 79 -1.35 2.84 -4.98
CA LEU A 79 -1.60 1.57 -4.30
C LEU A 79 -2.69 1.76 -3.25
N LEU A 80 -3.64 0.82 -3.18
CA LEU A 80 -4.62 0.76 -2.12
C LEU A 80 -4.24 -0.37 -1.14
N THR A 81 -4.33 -0.12 0.16
CA THR A 81 -3.97 -1.08 1.21
C THR A 81 -4.92 -0.99 2.40
N GLY A 82 -5.19 -2.11 3.08
CA GLY A 82 -5.93 -2.09 4.35
C GLY A 82 -5.06 -1.69 5.56
N VAL A 83 -3.79 -1.33 5.34
CA VAL A 83 -2.81 -1.08 6.39
C VAL A 83 -2.58 0.41 6.56
N SER A 84 -2.66 0.91 7.78
CA SER A 84 -2.31 2.30 8.09
C SER A 84 -0.89 2.65 7.66
N GLN A 85 -0.71 3.86 7.11
CA GLN A 85 0.57 4.30 6.57
C GLN A 85 1.63 4.50 7.66
N ARG A 86 1.27 4.54 8.95
CA ARG A 86 2.24 4.48 10.06
C ARG A 86 3.18 3.26 10.01
N HIS A 87 2.71 2.19 9.37
CA HIS A 87 3.47 0.96 9.18
C HIS A 87 4.29 0.95 7.88
N ALA A 88 4.29 2.04 7.11
CA ALA A 88 5.13 2.13 5.93
C ALA A 88 6.62 2.07 6.33
N ARG A 89 7.38 1.23 5.64
CA ARG A 89 8.83 1.08 5.80
C ARG A 89 9.51 1.19 4.45
N GLY A 90 10.60 1.93 4.42
CA GLY A 90 11.44 2.13 3.23
C GLY A 90 12.75 1.37 3.33
N ALA A 91 13.19 0.79 2.23
CA ALA A 91 14.52 0.19 2.10
C ALA A 91 15.11 0.58 0.74
N ARG A 92 16.44 0.69 0.68
CA ARG A 92 17.15 1.05 -0.56
C ARG A 92 18.24 0.05 -0.86
N CYS A 93 18.25 -0.46 -2.09
CA CYS A 93 19.33 -1.25 -2.64
C CYS A 93 19.82 -0.59 -3.94
N ARG A 94 21.00 0.03 -3.90
CA ARG A 94 21.59 0.79 -5.02
C ARG A 94 20.60 1.83 -5.59
N SER A 95 20.14 1.65 -6.82
CA SER A 95 19.21 2.53 -7.54
C SER A 95 17.73 2.25 -7.22
N VAL A 96 17.44 1.15 -6.51
CA VAL A 96 16.06 0.74 -6.19
C VAL A 96 15.72 1.18 -4.77
N THR A 97 14.56 1.82 -4.62
CA THR A 97 13.94 2.08 -3.32
C THR A 97 12.60 1.35 -3.28
N ALA A 98 12.41 0.55 -2.23
CA ALA A 98 11.15 -0.13 -1.95
C ALA A 98 10.47 0.55 -0.76
N VAL A 99 9.16 0.74 -0.86
CA VAL A 99 8.33 1.20 0.25
C VAL A 99 7.20 0.18 0.41
N VAL A 100 7.04 -0.32 1.62
CA VAL A 100 6.13 -1.43 1.94
C VAL A 100 5.29 -1.06 3.14
N THR A 101 3.99 -1.30 3.06
CA THR A 101 3.10 -1.40 4.22
C THR A 101 2.84 -2.88 4.50
N ALA A 102 3.16 -3.34 5.70
CA ALA A 102 2.87 -4.70 6.14
C ALA A 102 1.86 -4.65 7.28
N GLY A 103 0.75 -5.35 7.13
CA GLY A 103 -0.21 -5.60 8.20
C GLY A 103 -0.01 -7.02 8.70
N LEU A 104 0.09 -7.19 10.02
CA LEU A 104 -0.04 -8.51 10.65
C LEU A 104 -1.54 -8.82 10.70
N SER A 105 -2.03 -9.60 9.76
CA SER A 105 -3.41 -10.10 9.75
C SER A 105 -3.50 -11.55 10.22
N ASN A 106 -2.42 -12.12 10.79
CA ASN A 106 -2.46 -13.46 11.34
C ASN A 106 -2.75 -13.38 12.85
N PRO A 107 -3.98 -13.67 13.28
CA PRO A 107 -4.35 -13.72 14.70
C PRO A 107 -3.72 -14.92 15.43
N ALA A 108 -3.07 -15.85 14.72
CA ALA A 108 -2.33 -16.92 15.37
C ALA A 108 -1.14 -16.34 16.13
N THR A 109 -1.21 -16.41 17.46
CA THR A 109 -0.03 -16.27 18.31
C THR A 109 0.92 -17.39 17.91
N LEU A 110 2.04 -17.05 17.25
CA LEU A 110 3.10 -18.04 17.07
C LEU A 110 3.58 -18.45 18.47
N PRO A 111 3.78 -19.76 18.74
CA PRO A 111 4.31 -20.19 20.02
C PRO A 111 5.65 -19.50 20.24
N MET A 112 5.77 -18.76 21.35
CA MET A 112 7.05 -18.23 21.77
C MET A 112 7.91 -19.41 22.25
N PRO A 113 9.19 -19.51 21.85
CA PRO A 113 10.05 -20.56 22.38
C PRO A 113 10.09 -20.49 23.91
N GLY A 114 9.62 -21.54 24.58
CA GLY A 114 9.54 -21.63 26.04
C GLY A 114 8.15 -21.47 26.66
N THR A 115 7.10 -21.24 25.85
CA THR A 115 5.70 -21.28 26.33
C THR A 115 5.07 -22.60 25.91
N GLU A 116 4.96 -23.55 26.85
CA GLU A 116 4.17 -24.76 26.64
C GLU A 116 2.68 -24.39 26.68
N PRO A 117 1.84 -24.89 25.75
CA PRO A 117 0.41 -24.60 25.78
C PRO A 117 -0.20 -25.12 27.08
N GLU A 118 -0.92 -24.25 27.78
CA GLU A 118 -1.67 -24.63 28.98
C GLU A 118 -2.74 -25.67 28.57
N PRO A 119 -2.83 -26.82 29.28
CA PRO A 119 -3.85 -27.80 28.98
C PRO A 119 -5.25 -27.18 29.18
N PRO A 120 -6.23 -27.57 28.35
CA PRO A 120 -7.59 -27.04 28.48
C PRO A 120 -8.16 -27.36 29.87
N ASP A 121 -8.93 -26.42 30.42
CA ASP A 121 -9.66 -26.64 31.67
C ASP A 121 -10.53 -27.91 31.54
N PRO A 122 -10.54 -28.78 32.56
CA PRO A 122 -11.40 -29.96 32.54
C PRO A 122 -12.87 -29.53 32.45
N GLU A 123 -13.65 -30.18 31.58
CA GLU A 123 -15.09 -29.94 31.52
C GLU A 123 -15.73 -30.23 32.88
N PRO A 124 -16.66 -29.35 33.34
CA PRO A 124 -17.38 -29.59 34.59
C PRO A 124 -18.25 -30.86 34.48
N PRO A 125 -18.46 -31.58 35.61
CA PRO A 125 -19.17 -32.85 35.66
C PRO A 125 -20.66 -32.77 35.31
#